data_AF-A0A2E7C9X9-F1
#
_entry.id   AF-A0A2E7C9X9-F1
#
_cell.length_a   1.000
_cell.length_b   1.000
_cell.length_c   1.000
_cell.angle_alpha   90.00
_cell.angle_beta   90.00
_cell.angle_gamma   90.00
#
_symmetry.space_group_name_H-M   'P 1'
#
loop_
_entity.id
_entity.type
_entity.pdbx_description
1 polymer ?
#
loop_
_entity_poly.entity_id
_entity_poly.type
_entity_poly.pdbx_seq_one_letter_code
_entity_poly.pdbx_strand_id
1 'polypeptide(L)'
;MQYPQLSLGMLAIFLYVGVEVAIGSNLGELLKQDQFGGYKASEIAPFIAMFWGSLMIGRWVGSVNVFPLDDKKKIILKFIVPFVAFGIIMGATSLAGYDVSVLKWYFICILIQIAAFIATKDKPSLTLSVFGALGVISTLVALNTSGIVAVYALLSGGLACSIMWPCIFSLACAGLGKYQSQGAGFLVMMILGGAIIPPIQGKLADIEWIGIQNSFTIGLICFGYMTFYAIVAKKSLQSQGLDFE
;
A
#
# COMPACT_ATOMS: atom_id res chain seq x y z
N MET A 1 16.62 20.77 10.48
CA MET A 1 15.83 20.03 11.49
C MET A 1 16.71 18.94 12.07
N GLN A 2 16.75 18.77 13.39
CA GLN A 2 17.69 17.86 14.08
C GLN A 2 17.54 16.37 13.70
N TYR A 3 16.34 15.96 13.26
CA TYR A 3 16.03 14.59 12.84
C TYR A 3 15.29 14.59 11.49
N PRO A 4 16.01 14.68 10.36
CA PRO A 4 15.38 14.75 9.04
C PRO A 4 14.61 13.47 8.67
N GLN A 5 15.01 12.31 9.20
CA GLN A 5 14.25 11.07 9.03
C GLN A 5 12.84 11.12 9.63
N LEU A 6 12.65 11.90 10.70
CA LEU A 6 11.36 12.05 11.37
C LEU A 6 10.46 13.02 10.61
N SER A 7 10.95 14.21 10.24
CA SER A 7 10.13 15.20 9.54
C SER A 7 9.71 14.74 8.15
N LEU A 8 10.61 14.09 7.40
CA LEU A 8 10.25 13.45 6.13
C LEU A 8 9.35 12.23 6.35
N GLY A 9 9.54 11.51 7.47
CA GLY A 9 8.67 10.40 7.86
C GLY A 9 7.23 10.84 8.16
N MET A 10 7.05 12.02 8.75
CA MET A 10 5.72 12.61 8.96
C MET A 10 5.01 12.85 7.63
N LEU A 11 5.69 13.45 6.66
CA LEU A 11 5.14 13.63 5.31
C LEU A 11 4.92 12.28 4.61
N ALA A 12 5.79 11.29 4.82
CA ALA A 12 5.61 9.95 4.29
C ALA A 12 4.34 9.28 4.82
N ILE A 13 4.06 9.36 6.13
CA ILE A 13 2.80 8.86 6.70
C ILE A 13 1.60 9.63 6.14
N PHE A 14 1.70 10.96 6.05
CA PHE A 14 0.63 11.78 5.47
C PHE A 14 0.27 11.32 4.06
N LEU A 15 1.26 11.19 3.18
CA LEU A 15 1.05 10.75 1.80
C LEU A 15 0.61 9.28 1.71
N TYR A 16 1.17 8.41 2.56
CA TYR A 16 0.79 7.00 2.65
C TYR A 16 -0.69 6.81 3.00
N VAL A 17 -1.17 7.45 4.08
CA VAL A 17 -2.59 7.34 4.46
C VAL A 17 -3.46 8.00 3.41
N GLY A 18 -3.01 9.12 2.85
CA GLY A 18 -3.70 9.79 1.78
C GLY A 18 -3.95 8.90 0.57
N VAL A 19 -2.91 8.25 0.04
CA VAL A 19 -3.08 7.36 -1.13
C VAL A 19 -3.86 6.10 -0.78
N GLU A 20 -3.67 5.52 0.40
CA GLU A 20 -4.43 4.33 0.85
C GLU A 20 -5.93 4.62 0.83
N VAL A 21 -6.35 5.70 1.49
CA VAL A 21 -7.76 6.07 1.59
C VAL A 21 -8.27 6.57 0.24
N ALA A 22 -7.46 7.31 -0.54
CA ALA A 22 -7.90 7.87 -1.80
C ALA A 22 -8.14 6.80 -2.86
N ILE A 23 -7.31 5.75 -2.93
CA ILE A 23 -7.56 4.61 -3.80
C ILE A 23 -8.86 3.91 -3.38
N GLY A 24 -8.99 3.55 -2.09
CA GLY A 24 -10.18 2.86 -1.60
C GLY A 24 -11.48 3.65 -1.80
N SER A 25 -11.43 4.98 -1.65
CA SER A 25 -12.61 5.85 -1.77
C SER A 25 -13.05 6.06 -3.22
N ASN A 26 -12.09 6.16 -4.15
CA ASN A 26 -12.38 6.48 -5.55
C ASN A 26 -12.45 5.26 -6.47
N LEU A 27 -12.04 4.07 -5.98
CA LEU A 27 -12.09 2.82 -6.76
C LEU A 27 -13.52 2.48 -7.20
N GLY A 28 -14.51 2.68 -6.33
CA GLY A 28 -15.90 2.40 -6.67
C GLY A 28 -16.41 3.27 -7.83
N GLU A 29 -16.03 4.55 -7.86
CA GLU A 29 -16.42 5.45 -8.94
C GLU A 29 -15.73 5.09 -10.25
N LEU A 30 -14.47 4.66 -10.19
CA LEU A 30 -13.75 4.17 -11.36
C LEU A 30 -14.42 2.92 -11.95
N LEU A 31 -14.85 1.97 -11.11
CA LEU A 31 -15.47 0.72 -11.54
C LEU A 31 -16.82 0.90 -12.26
N LYS A 32 -17.53 2.01 -12.02
CA LYS A 32 -18.79 2.31 -12.72
C LYS A 32 -18.58 2.74 -14.16
N GLN A 33 -17.38 3.18 -14.53
CA GLN A 33 -17.12 3.61 -15.90
C GLN A 33 -17.09 2.40 -16.84
N ASP A 34 -17.68 2.52 -18.03
CA ASP A 34 -17.78 1.43 -19.00
C ASP A 34 -16.42 0.84 -19.36
N GLN A 35 -15.39 1.69 -19.47
CA GLN A 35 -14.02 1.27 -19.77
C GLN A 35 -13.36 0.39 -18.70
N PHE A 36 -13.92 0.32 -17.48
CA PHE A 36 -13.43 -0.51 -16.37
C PHE A 36 -14.41 -1.63 -15.97
N GLY A 37 -15.46 -1.83 -16.75
CA GLY A 37 -16.43 -2.93 -16.57
C GLY A 37 -17.87 -2.47 -16.38
N GLY A 38 -18.13 -1.18 -16.14
CA GLY A 38 -19.49 -0.66 -16.01
C GLY A 38 -20.28 -1.27 -14.85
N TYR A 39 -19.61 -1.57 -13.73
CA TYR A 39 -20.20 -2.31 -12.61
C TYR A 39 -21.31 -1.51 -11.92
N LYS A 40 -22.38 -2.20 -11.53
CA LYS A 40 -23.41 -1.62 -10.68
C LYS A 40 -22.90 -1.46 -9.25
N ALA A 41 -23.52 -0.56 -8.48
CA ALA A 41 -23.17 -0.34 -7.08
C ALA A 41 -23.15 -1.64 -6.24
N SER A 42 -24.04 -2.59 -6.53
CA SER A 42 -24.10 -3.91 -5.88
C SER A 42 -22.94 -4.85 -6.22
N GLU A 43 -22.23 -4.62 -7.33
CA GLU A 43 -21.17 -5.48 -7.85
C GLU A 43 -19.76 -4.97 -7.47
N ILE A 44 -19.67 -3.77 -6.88
CA ILE A 44 -18.41 -3.13 -6.49
C ILE A 44 -17.86 -3.69 -5.17
N ALA A 45 -18.73 -4.16 -4.28
CA ALA A 45 -18.36 -4.58 -2.93
C ALA A 45 -17.21 -5.60 -2.88
N PRO A 46 -17.12 -6.63 -3.76
CA PRO A 46 -15.99 -7.54 -3.81
C PRO A 46 -14.64 -6.87 -4.07
N PHE A 47 -14.59 -5.87 -4.94
CA PHE A 47 -13.34 -5.15 -5.25
C PHE A 47 -12.88 -4.34 -4.04
N ILE A 48 -13.80 -3.66 -3.37
CA ILE A 48 -13.50 -2.90 -2.15
C ILE A 48 -13.05 -3.84 -1.03
N ALA A 49 -13.75 -4.96 -0.84
CA ALA A 49 -13.37 -5.99 0.12
C ALA A 49 -11.97 -6.54 -0.18
N MET A 50 -11.65 -6.78 -1.46
CA MET A 50 -10.32 -7.23 -1.86
C MET A 50 -9.25 -6.16 -1.65
N PHE A 51 -9.52 -4.89 -1.93
CA PHE A 51 -8.59 -3.79 -1.68
C PHE A 51 -8.19 -3.71 -0.20
N TRP A 52 -9.18 -3.67 0.70
CA TRP A 52 -8.93 -3.64 2.14
C TRP A 52 -8.32 -4.95 2.66
N GLY A 53 -8.77 -6.09 2.13
CA GLY A 53 -8.20 -7.39 2.44
C GLY A 53 -6.73 -7.52 2.01
N SER A 54 -6.35 -6.89 0.90
CA SER A 54 -4.97 -6.86 0.39
C SER A 54 -4.02 -6.11 1.32
N LEU A 55 -4.50 -5.07 2.01
CA LEU A 55 -3.74 -4.40 3.06
C LEU A 55 -3.42 -5.36 4.22
N MET A 56 -4.32 -6.30 4.53
CA MET A 56 -4.08 -7.32 5.56
C MET A 56 -3.10 -8.39 5.11
N ILE A 57 -3.19 -8.83 3.85
CA ILE A 57 -2.31 -9.87 3.29
C ILE A 57 -0.84 -9.54 3.55
N GLY A 58 -0.37 -8.36 3.16
CA GLY A 58 1.04 -8.03 3.36
C GLY A 58 1.44 -7.76 4.82
N ARG A 59 0.52 -7.28 5.67
CA ARG A 59 0.77 -7.14 7.11
C ARG A 59 0.95 -8.49 7.79
N TRP A 60 0.16 -9.49 7.40
CA TRP A 60 0.30 -10.84 7.92
C TRP A 60 1.61 -11.48 7.47
N VAL A 61 2.02 -11.28 6.21
CA VAL A 61 3.34 -11.72 5.70
C VAL A 61 4.48 -11.09 6.50
N GLY A 62 4.44 -9.77 6.71
CA GLY A 62 5.47 -9.07 7.48
C GLY A 62 5.57 -9.56 8.93
N SER A 63 4.45 -9.97 9.51
CA SER A 63 4.37 -10.48 10.89
C SER A 63 5.03 -11.86 11.06
N VAL A 64 5.21 -12.63 9.99
CA VAL A 64 5.88 -13.95 10.04
C VAL A 64 7.28 -13.86 10.64
N ASN A 65 7.96 -12.73 10.47
CA ASN A 65 9.34 -12.56 10.92
C ASN A 65 9.49 -12.47 12.43
N VAL A 66 8.42 -12.14 13.15
CA VAL A 66 8.41 -12.04 14.62
C VAL A 66 8.47 -13.43 15.27
N PHE A 67 8.03 -14.47 14.56
CA PHE A 67 8.05 -15.81 15.12
C PHE A 67 9.48 -16.38 15.18
N PRO A 68 9.87 -17.04 16.29
CA PRO A 68 11.18 -17.66 16.45
C PRO A 68 11.26 -18.98 15.67
N LEU A 69 11.22 -18.88 14.34
CA LEU A 69 11.21 -19.99 13.39
C LEU A 69 12.46 -19.96 12.51
N ASP A 70 12.85 -21.14 12.03
CA ASP A 70 13.93 -21.29 11.03
C ASP A 70 13.57 -20.60 9.71
N ASP A 71 14.59 -20.14 8.97
CA ASP A 71 14.40 -19.41 7.70
C ASP A 71 13.57 -20.19 6.68
N LYS A 72 13.74 -21.52 6.62
CA LYS A 72 12.93 -22.39 5.74
C LYS A 72 11.45 -22.33 6.09
N LYS A 73 11.11 -22.37 7.39
CA LYS A 73 9.71 -22.30 7.87
C LYS A 73 9.13 -20.90 7.64
N LYS A 74 9.93 -19.85 7.82
CA LYS A 74 9.52 -18.47 7.52
C LYS A 74 9.19 -18.29 6.05
N ILE A 75 10.00 -18.80 5.13
CA ILE A 75 9.72 -18.74 3.68
C ILE A 75 8.42 -19.46 3.34
N ILE A 76 8.20 -20.65 3.90
CA ILE A 76 6.95 -21.42 3.71
C ILE A 76 5.75 -20.60 4.20
N LEU A 77 5.83 -20.01 5.39
CA LEU A 77 4.75 -19.19 5.94
C LEU A 77 4.51 -17.92 5.11
N LYS A 78 5.56 -17.25 4.63
CA LYS A 78 5.43 -16.08 3.73
C LYS A 78 4.71 -16.42 2.43
N PHE A 79 4.77 -17.68 1.99
CA PHE A 79 4.00 -18.15 0.85
C PHE A 79 2.56 -18.52 1.25
N ILE A 80 2.35 -19.28 2.33
CA ILE A 80 1.03 -19.78 2.72
C ILE A 80 0.10 -18.67 3.23
N VAL A 81 0.61 -17.78 4.09
CA VAL A 81 -0.18 -16.77 4.80
C VAL A 81 -0.98 -15.85 3.85
N PRO A 82 -0.41 -15.34 2.74
CA PRO A 82 -1.16 -14.59 1.74
C PRO A 82 -2.36 -15.33 1.15
N PHE A 83 -2.18 -16.61 0.82
CA PHE A 83 -3.25 -17.41 0.22
C PHE A 83 -4.33 -17.75 1.24
N VAL A 84 -3.96 -17.94 2.52
CA VAL A 84 -4.93 -18.08 3.60
C VAL A 84 -5.75 -16.81 3.75
N ALA A 85 -5.12 -15.64 3.82
CA ALA A 85 -5.80 -14.36 3.91
C ALA A 85 -6.69 -14.10 2.67
N PHE A 86 -6.18 -14.35 1.46
CA PHE A 86 -6.95 -14.27 0.22
C PHE A 86 -8.16 -15.22 0.23
N GLY A 87 -7.98 -16.47 0.68
CA GLY A 87 -9.07 -17.43 0.84
C GLY A 87 -10.13 -16.99 1.83
N ILE A 88 -9.74 -16.38 2.96
CA ILE A 88 -10.67 -15.81 3.95
C ILE A 88 -11.48 -14.66 3.32
N ILE A 89 -10.84 -13.75 2.59
CA ILE A 89 -11.50 -12.61 1.94
C ILE A 89 -12.49 -13.11 0.88
N MET A 90 -12.06 -14.03 0.02
CA MET A 90 -12.88 -14.62 -1.04
C MET A 90 -14.06 -15.41 -0.44
N GLY A 91 -13.80 -16.20 0.61
CA GLY A 91 -14.83 -16.96 1.32
C GLY A 91 -15.85 -16.06 2.00
N ALA A 92 -15.42 -15.06 2.75
CA ALA A 92 -16.31 -14.11 3.41
C ALA A 92 -17.18 -13.34 2.39
N THR A 93 -16.58 -12.93 1.26
CA THR A 93 -17.29 -12.21 0.19
C THR A 93 -18.31 -13.10 -0.51
N SER A 94 -17.96 -14.37 -0.77
CA SER A 94 -18.88 -15.34 -1.38
C SER A 94 -20.02 -15.73 -0.44
N LEU A 95 -19.75 -15.90 0.86
CA LEU A 95 -20.77 -16.17 1.88
C LEU A 95 -21.76 -15.00 2.04
N ALA A 96 -21.30 -13.77 1.79
CA ALA A 96 -22.16 -12.59 1.75
C ALA A 96 -23.01 -12.50 0.45
N GLY A 97 -22.92 -13.47 -0.45
CA GLY A 97 -23.75 -13.57 -1.66
C GLY A 97 -23.20 -12.85 -2.89
N TYR A 98 -21.96 -12.37 -2.86
CA TYR A 98 -21.36 -11.66 -3.99
C TYR A 98 -20.59 -12.61 -4.94
N ASP A 99 -20.54 -12.25 -6.23
CA ASP A 99 -19.70 -12.96 -7.19
C ASP A 99 -18.22 -12.58 -7.01
N VAL A 100 -17.39 -13.59 -6.74
CA VAL A 100 -15.94 -13.46 -6.56
C VAL A 100 -15.17 -13.92 -7.80
N SER A 101 -15.85 -14.36 -8.86
CA SER A 101 -15.24 -14.89 -10.08
C SER A 101 -14.27 -13.89 -10.72
N VAL A 102 -14.61 -12.60 -10.63
CA VAL A 102 -13.83 -11.49 -11.18
C VAL A 102 -12.50 -11.29 -10.46
N LEU A 103 -12.33 -11.83 -9.25
CA LEU A 103 -11.11 -11.72 -8.45
C LEU A 103 -10.21 -12.96 -8.55
N LYS A 104 -10.61 -13.99 -9.32
CA LYS A 104 -9.89 -15.26 -9.40
C LYS A 104 -8.45 -15.12 -9.86
N TRP A 105 -8.12 -14.15 -10.69
CA TRP A 105 -6.76 -13.94 -11.21
C TRP A 105 -5.90 -13.04 -10.31
N TYR A 106 -6.47 -12.51 -9.22
CA TYR A 106 -5.76 -11.62 -8.31
C TYR A 106 -4.59 -12.31 -7.57
N PHE A 107 -4.56 -13.64 -7.55
CA PHE A 107 -3.42 -14.39 -7.01
C PHE A 107 -2.09 -14.07 -7.70
N ILE A 108 -2.10 -13.61 -8.95
CA ILE A 108 -0.88 -13.20 -9.67
C ILE A 108 -0.25 -11.98 -8.97
N CYS A 109 -1.07 -10.99 -8.59
CA CYS A 109 -0.62 -9.83 -7.83
C CYS A 109 -0.02 -10.25 -6.48
N ILE A 110 -0.64 -11.24 -5.82
CA ILE A 110 -0.14 -11.80 -4.56
C ILE A 110 1.23 -12.48 -4.76
N LEU A 111 1.42 -13.25 -5.83
CA LEU A 111 2.71 -13.89 -6.12
C LEU A 111 3.83 -12.89 -6.35
N ILE A 112 3.56 -11.81 -7.10
CA ILE A 112 4.50 -10.69 -7.28
C ILE A 112 4.86 -10.11 -5.91
N GLN A 113 3.86 -9.94 -5.04
CA GLN A 113 4.06 -9.37 -3.72
C GLN A 113 4.92 -10.27 -2.81
N ILE A 114 4.70 -11.58 -2.85
CA ILE A 114 5.51 -12.56 -2.13
C ILE A 114 6.97 -12.51 -2.61
N ALA A 115 7.18 -12.48 -3.92
CA ALA A 115 8.53 -12.39 -4.50
C ALA A 115 9.25 -11.12 -4.03
N ALA A 116 8.55 -9.99 -3.97
CA ALA A 116 9.09 -8.74 -3.45
C ALA A 116 9.46 -8.84 -1.95
N PHE A 117 8.62 -9.45 -1.12
CA PHE A 117 8.92 -9.68 0.31
C PHE A 117 10.16 -10.56 0.52
N ILE A 118 10.30 -11.62 -0.28
CA ILE A 118 11.48 -12.50 -0.20
C ILE A 118 12.73 -11.75 -0.64
N ALA A 119 12.65 -10.96 -1.71
CA ALA A 119 13.76 -10.18 -2.24
C ALA A 119 14.25 -9.08 -1.27
N THR A 120 13.34 -8.47 -0.50
CA THR A 120 13.70 -7.37 0.40
C THR A 120 14.31 -7.83 1.72
N LYS A 121 14.24 -9.13 2.03
CA LYS A 121 14.74 -9.73 3.28
C LYS A 121 14.27 -8.98 4.54
N ASP A 122 13.07 -8.39 4.46
CA ASP A 122 12.42 -7.63 5.53
C ASP A 122 13.17 -6.38 6.03
N LYS A 123 14.22 -5.95 5.32
CA LYS A 123 14.92 -4.71 5.66
C LYS A 123 13.96 -3.53 5.47
N PRO A 124 13.70 -2.69 6.48
CA PRO A 124 12.65 -1.66 6.40
C PRO A 124 12.83 -0.67 5.25
N SER A 125 14.06 -0.18 5.03
CA SER A 125 14.36 0.75 3.93
C SER A 125 14.19 0.09 2.55
N LEU A 126 14.71 -1.13 2.36
CA LEU A 126 14.61 -1.82 1.07
C LEU A 126 13.16 -2.22 0.79
N THR A 127 12.44 -2.72 1.79
CA THR A 127 11.02 -3.09 1.69
C THR A 127 10.18 -1.87 1.31
N LEU A 128 10.35 -0.74 1.99
CA LEU A 128 9.62 0.48 1.66
C LEU A 128 9.92 0.98 0.24
N SER A 129 11.18 0.93 -0.19
CA SER A 129 11.59 1.35 -1.53
C SER A 129 10.99 0.46 -2.62
N VAL A 130 11.08 -0.86 -2.48
CA VAL A 130 10.55 -1.82 -3.46
C VAL A 130 9.03 -1.72 -3.55
N PHE A 131 8.32 -1.65 -2.41
CA PHE A 131 6.86 -1.55 -2.42
C PHE A 131 6.39 -0.18 -2.91
N GLY A 132 7.14 0.89 -2.62
CA GLY A 132 6.91 2.21 -3.19
C GLY A 132 7.02 2.18 -4.71
N ALA A 133 8.07 1.56 -5.24
CA ALA A 133 8.24 1.39 -6.68
C ALA A 133 7.15 0.52 -7.31
N LEU A 134 6.74 -0.57 -6.65
CA LEU A 134 5.61 -1.39 -7.09
C LEU A 134 4.30 -0.59 -7.11
N GLY A 135 4.06 0.26 -6.12
CA GLY A 135 2.92 1.18 -6.09
C GLY A 135 2.94 2.19 -7.25
N VAL A 136 4.11 2.75 -7.55
CA VAL A 136 4.33 3.62 -8.74
C VAL A 136 4.00 2.86 -10.02
N ILE A 137 4.59 1.68 -10.22
CA ILE A 137 4.37 0.85 -11.42
C ILE A 137 2.89 0.50 -11.56
N SER A 138 2.25 0.07 -10.47
CA SER A 138 0.84 -0.31 -10.47
C SER A 138 -0.06 0.87 -10.80
N THR A 139 0.25 2.06 -10.27
CA THR A 139 -0.50 3.27 -10.61
C THR A 139 -0.29 3.66 -12.07
N LEU A 140 0.93 3.59 -12.59
CA LEU A 140 1.21 3.86 -14.02
C LEU A 140 0.47 2.89 -14.93
N VAL A 141 0.44 1.60 -14.59
CA VAL A 141 -0.34 0.60 -15.33
C VAL A 141 -1.83 0.97 -15.30
N ALA A 142 -2.39 1.33 -14.15
CA ALA A 142 -3.78 1.76 -14.03
C ALA A 142 -4.10 3.01 -14.87
N LEU A 143 -3.17 3.96 -14.95
CA LEU A 143 -3.33 5.21 -15.73
C LEU A 143 -3.28 4.97 -17.25
N ASN A 144 -2.55 3.95 -17.70
CA ASN A 144 -2.29 3.72 -19.13
C ASN A 144 -3.03 2.49 -19.71
N THR A 145 -3.81 1.79 -18.89
CA THR A 145 -4.58 0.61 -19.32
C THR A 145 -6.05 0.75 -18.96
N SER A 146 -6.88 -0.17 -19.43
CA SER A 146 -8.32 -0.21 -19.16
C SER A 146 -8.76 -1.62 -18.76
N GLY A 147 -10.05 -1.76 -18.41
CA GLY A 147 -10.64 -3.02 -18.00
C GLY A 147 -10.05 -3.59 -16.72
N ILE A 148 -10.09 -4.91 -16.60
CA ILE A 148 -9.71 -5.62 -15.36
C ILE A 148 -8.23 -5.44 -15.00
N VAL A 149 -7.36 -5.20 -15.98
CA VAL A 149 -5.92 -4.99 -15.76
C VAL A 149 -5.69 -3.71 -14.95
N ALA A 150 -6.34 -2.61 -15.33
CA ALA A 150 -6.26 -1.35 -14.59
C ALA A 150 -6.85 -1.48 -13.17
N VAL A 151 -7.97 -2.19 -13.05
CA VAL A 151 -8.61 -2.48 -11.76
C VAL A 151 -7.67 -3.27 -10.85
N TYR A 152 -7.05 -4.34 -11.36
CA TYR A 152 -6.10 -5.14 -10.59
C TYR A 152 -4.85 -4.35 -10.20
N ALA A 153 -4.38 -3.47 -11.08
CA ALA A 153 -3.26 -2.59 -10.79
C ALA A 153 -3.61 -1.63 -9.63
N LEU A 154 -4.80 -1.02 -9.60
CA LEU A 154 -5.25 -0.22 -8.45
C LEU A 154 -5.44 -1.05 -7.18
N LEU A 155 -6.03 -2.24 -7.28
CA LEU A 155 -6.16 -3.17 -6.15
C LEU A 155 -4.79 -3.53 -5.56
N SER A 156 -3.78 -3.75 -6.40
CA SER A 156 -2.42 -4.06 -5.97
C SER A 156 -1.73 -2.88 -5.26
N GLY A 157 -2.25 -1.65 -5.41
CA GLY A 157 -1.89 -0.53 -4.53
C GLY A 157 -2.16 -0.82 -3.05
N GLY A 158 -3.23 -1.58 -2.74
CA GLY A 158 -3.50 -2.06 -1.38
C GLY A 158 -2.45 -3.06 -0.88
N LEU A 159 -1.98 -3.97 -1.73
CA LEU A 159 -0.85 -4.87 -1.40
C LEU A 159 0.43 -4.06 -1.14
N ALA A 160 0.71 -3.05 -1.97
CA ALA A 160 1.87 -2.18 -1.80
C ALA A 160 1.81 -1.41 -0.47
N CYS A 161 0.66 -0.82 -0.14
CA CYS A 161 0.47 -0.07 1.10
C CYS A 161 0.60 -0.92 2.37
N SER A 162 0.29 -2.22 2.32
CA SER A 162 0.23 -3.09 3.50
C SER A 162 1.37 -2.94 4.52
N ILE A 163 2.63 -2.88 4.05
CA ILE A 163 3.85 -2.86 4.88
C ILE A 163 4.48 -1.47 5.01
N MET A 164 3.99 -0.46 4.28
CA MET A 164 4.65 0.84 4.25
C MET A 164 4.58 1.55 5.60
N TRP A 165 3.43 1.52 6.28
CA TRP A 165 3.27 2.14 7.59
C TRP A 165 4.33 1.67 8.61
N PRO A 166 4.48 0.36 8.91
CA PRO A 166 5.48 -0.10 9.87
C PRO A 166 6.92 0.20 9.43
N CYS A 167 7.23 0.13 8.12
CA CYS A 167 8.56 0.51 7.63
C CYS A 167 8.84 2.00 7.84
N ILE A 168 7.89 2.89 7.51
CA ILE A 168 8.03 4.34 7.72
C ILE A 168 8.18 4.63 9.21
N PHE A 169 7.36 4.01 10.05
CA PHE A 169 7.41 4.21 11.50
C PHE A 169 8.77 3.78 12.08
N SER A 170 9.27 2.61 11.65
CA SER A 170 10.58 2.11 12.07
C SER A 170 11.71 3.04 11.67
N LEU A 171 11.72 3.56 10.44
CA LEU A 171 12.76 4.46 9.94
C LEU A 171 12.68 5.86 10.57
N ALA A 172 11.47 6.38 10.78
CA ALA A 172 11.25 7.71 11.34
C ALA A 172 11.57 7.79 12.83
N CYS A 173 11.26 6.73 13.59
CA CYS A 173 11.52 6.67 15.04
C CYS A 173 12.97 6.30 15.38
N ALA A 174 13.74 5.81 14.42
CA ALA A 174 15.12 5.42 14.61
C ALA A 174 16.02 6.62 15.00
N GLY A 175 16.88 6.41 16.00
CA GLY A 175 17.85 7.41 16.46
C GLY A 175 17.29 8.56 17.30
N LEU A 176 15.99 8.55 17.64
CA LEU A 176 15.35 9.62 18.42
C LEU A 176 15.66 9.57 19.93
N GLY A 177 16.11 8.41 20.44
CA GLY A 177 16.41 8.21 21.86
C GLY A 177 15.22 8.61 22.75
N LYS A 178 15.43 9.54 23.68
CA LYS A 178 14.39 10.02 24.62
C LYS A 178 13.17 10.67 23.96
N TYR A 179 13.26 11.05 22.68
CA TYR A 179 12.19 11.70 21.92
C TYR A 179 11.32 10.73 21.11
N GLN A 180 11.55 9.42 21.24
CA GLN A 180 10.88 8.42 20.40
C GLN A 180 9.35 8.44 20.54
N SER A 181 8.83 8.58 21.76
CA SER A 181 7.38 8.66 22.00
C SER A 181 6.75 9.92 21.40
N GLN A 182 7.43 11.06 21.48
CA GLN A 182 6.97 12.32 20.89
C GLN A 182 7.01 12.25 19.36
N GLY A 183 8.07 11.68 18.80
CA GLY A 183 8.19 11.44 17.35
C GLY A 183 7.08 10.52 16.84
N ALA A 184 6.82 9.41 17.54
CA ALA A 184 5.71 8.51 17.23
C ALA A 184 4.34 9.23 17.27
N GLY A 185 4.13 10.11 18.25
CA GLY A 185 2.93 10.95 18.32
C GLY A 185 2.75 11.83 17.08
N PHE A 186 3.82 12.46 16.60
CA PHE A 186 3.78 13.24 15.36
C PHE A 186 3.42 12.40 14.14
N LEU A 187 3.93 11.18 14.03
CA LEU A 187 3.61 10.27 12.93
C LEU A 187 2.12 9.89 12.94
N VAL A 188 1.55 9.57 14.11
CA VAL A 188 0.12 9.21 14.22
C VAL A 188 -0.80 10.37 13.84
N MET A 189 -0.43 11.62 14.18
CA MET A 189 -1.22 12.80 13.77
C MET A 189 -1.28 12.99 12.25
N MET A 190 -0.35 12.40 11.49
CA MET A 190 -0.32 12.49 10.03
C MET A 190 -1.36 11.60 9.33
N ILE A 191 -2.17 10.84 10.09
CA ILE A 191 -3.40 10.22 9.56
C ILE A 191 -4.32 11.26 8.89
N LEU A 192 -4.16 12.55 9.24
CA LEU A 192 -4.74 13.70 8.54
C LEU A 192 -4.65 13.61 7.01
N GLY A 193 -3.61 12.98 6.45
CA GLY A 193 -3.49 12.78 5.01
C GLY A 193 -4.69 12.05 4.38
N GLY A 194 -5.27 11.08 5.10
CA GLY A 194 -6.49 10.38 4.69
C GLY A 194 -7.74 11.25 4.69
N ALA A 195 -7.75 12.38 5.41
CA ALA A 195 -8.84 13.34 5.37
C ALA A 195 -8.66 14.40 4.26
N ILE A 196 -7.42 14.68 3.87
CA ILE A 196 -7.10 15.77 2.92
C ILE A 196 -6.98 15.26 1.49
N ILE A 197 -6.28 14.16 1.25
CA ILE A 197 -5.95 13.69 -0.09
C ILE A 197 -7.16 13.13 -0.85
N PRO A 198 -8.05 12.30 -0.27
CA PRO A 198 -9.19 11.77 -1.01
C PRO A 198 -10.16 12.84 -1.54
N PRO A 199 -10.54 13.89 -0.77
CA PRO A 199 -11.36 14.97 -1.31
C PRO A 199 -10.67 15.76 -2.42
N ILE A 200 -9.34 15.94 -2.35
CA ILE A 200 -8.57 16.55 -3.43
C ILE A 200 -8.64 15.68 -4.68
N GLN A 201 -8.44 14.37 -4.54
CA GLN A 201 -8.57 13.44 -5.67
C GLN A 201 -9.98 13.44 -6.26
N GLY A 202 -11.03 13.43 -5.43
CA GLY A 202 -12.42 13.51 -5.89
C GLY A 202 -12.67 14.77 -6.71
N LYS A 203 -12.23 15.94 -6.22
CA LYS A 203 -12.33 17.18 -6.99
C LYS A 203 -11.54 17.16 -8.30
N LEU A 204 -10.40 16.49 -8.35
CA LEU A 204 -9.67 16.30 -9.61
C LEU A 204 -10.41 15.37 -10.56
N ALA A 205 -11.09 14.34 -10.04
CA ALA A 205 -11.87 13.41 -10.84
C ALA A 205 -13.09 14.08 -11.50
N ASP A 206 -13.70 15.06 -10.83
CA ASP A 206 -14.83 15.84 -11.35
C ASP A 206 -14.45 16.81 -12.49
N ILE A 207 -13.15 17.06 -12.69
CA ILE A 207 -12.67 17.89 -13.79
C ILE A 207 -12.70 17.06 -15.07
N GLU A 208 -13.53 17.46 -16.03
CA GLU A 208 -13.84 16.70 -17.25
C GLU A 208 -12.61 16.29 -18.08
N TRP A 209 -11.59 17.15 -18.16
CA TRP A 209 -10.34 16.84 -18.90
C TRP A 209 -9.36 15.94 -18.14
N ILE A 210 -9.56 15.76 -16.82
CA ILE A 210 -8.78 14.82 -16.00
C ILE A 210 -9.53 13.48 -15.94
N GLY A 211 -10.77 13.50 -15.44
CA GLY A 211 -11.58 12.32 -15.21
C GLY A 211 -11.07 11.43 -14.07
N ILE A 212 -11.87 10.44 -13.69
CA ILE A 212 -11.59 9.56 -12.55
C ILE A 212 -10.28 8.78 -12.71
N GLN A 213 -9.96 8.29 -13.91
CA GLN A 213 -8.72 7.54 -14.15
C GLN A 213 -7.49 8.40 -13.89
N ASN A 214 -7.38 9.58 -14.53
CA ASN A 214 -6.17 10.40 -14.37
C ASN A 214 -6.06 11.03 -12.97
N SER A 215 -7.14 11.10 -12.20
CA SER A 215 -7.11 11.54 -10.79
C SER A 215 -6.17 10.68 -9.93
N PHE A 216 -5.96 9.40 -10.30
CA PHE A 216 -5.03 8.50 -9.61
C PHE A 216 -3.55 8.89 -9.78
N THR A 217 -3.23 9.92 -10.57
CA THR A 217 -1.89 10.53 -10.60
C THR A 217 -1.45 11.03 -9.22
N ILE A 218 -2.39 11.36 -8.32
CA ILE A 218 -2.08 11.60 -6.90
C ILE A 218 -1.36 10.41 -6.27
N GLY A 219 -1.80 9.18 -6.59
CA GLY A 219 -1.15 7.96 -6.12
C GLY A 219 0.28 7.83 -6.62
N LEU A 220 0.56 8.25 -7.85
CA LEU A 220 1.91 8.27 -8.41
C LEU A 220 2.85 9.17 -7.60
N ILE A 221 2.38 10.37 -7.26
CA ILE A 221 3.13 11.34 -6.45
C ILE A 221 3.38 10.77 -5.05
N CYS A 222 2.35 10.20 -4.42
CA CYS A 222 2.48 9.59 -3.10
C CYS A 222 3.49 8.45 -3.12
N PHE A 223 3.29 7.42 -3.96
CA PHE A 223 4.20 6.26 -4.04
C PHE A 223 5.62 6.64 -4.43
N GLY A 224 5.77 7.64 -5.31
CA GLY A 224 7.07 8.23 -5.63
C GLY A 224 7.75 8.83 -4.41
N TYR A 225 7.01 9.55 -3.56
CA TYR A 225 7.53 10.09 -2.32
C TYR A 225 7.93 8.99 -1.32
N MET A 226 7.14 7.92 -1.16
CA MET A 226 7.52 6.81 -0.27
C MET A 226 8.85 6.17 -0.71
N THR A 227 9.05 6.00 -2.01
CA THR A 227 10.30 5.48 -2.59
C THR A 227 11.47 6.44 -2.29
N PHE A 228 11.27 7.74 -2.52
CA PHE A 228 12.25 8.78 -2.19
C PHE A 228 12.61 8.79 -0.71
N TYR A 229 11.60 8.74 0.17
CA TYR A 229 11.77 8.76 1.62
C TYR A 229 12.59 7.56 2.09
N ALA A 230 12.33 6.36 1.57
CA ALA A 230 13.08 5.15 1.92
C ALA A 230 14.60 5.31 1.70
N ILE A 231 15.00 5.98 0.61
CA ILE A 231 16.40 6.21 0.24
C ILE A 231 17.02 7.30 1.14
N VAL A 232 16.31 8.41 1.35
CA VAL A 232 16.81 9.53 2.16
C VAL A 232 16.90 9.16 3.64
N ALA A 233 15.90 8.46 4.17
CA ALA A 233 15.90 7.99 5.55
C ALA A 233 17.09 7.04 5.81
N LYS A 234 17.39 6.12 4.88
CA LYS A 234 18.57 5.25 4.96
C LYS A 234 19.86 6.05 5.07
N LYS A 235 20.08 7.01 4.15
CA LYS A 235 21.28 7.85 4.14
C LYS A 235 21.41 8.66 5.44
N SER A 236 20.30 9.22 5.93
CA SER A 236 20.26 9.97 7.18
C SER A 236 20.64 9.10 8.39
N LEU A 237 20.12 7.88 8.49
CA LEU A 237 20.43 6.98 9.59
C LEU A 237 21.87 6.48 9.54
N GLN A 238 22.40 6.20 8.36
CA GLN A 238 23.81 5.86 8.17
C GLN A 238 24.75 6.98 8.62
N SER A 239 24.42 8.25 8.33
CA SER A 239 25.20 9.39 8.84
C SER A 239 25.15 9.55 10.36
N GLN A 240 24.17 8.93 11.03
CA GLN A 240 24.03 8.88 12.48
C GLN A 240 24.72 7.64 13.10
N GLY A 241 25.41 6.83 12.29
CA GLY A 241 26.06 5.60 12.74
C GLY A 241 25.10 4.45 13.03
N LEU A 242 23.85 4.55 12.59
CA LEU A 242 22.85 3.50 12.74
C LEU A 242 22.74 2.70 11.45
N ASP A 243 22.96 1.39 11.54
CA ASP A 243 22.76 0.48 10.40
C ASP A 243 21.35 -0.12 10.44
N PHE A 244 20.61 0.04 9.34
CA PHE A 244 19.23 -0.44 9.13
C PHE A 244 19.18 -1.37 7.92
N GLU A 245 20.23 -2.19 7.80
CA GLU A 245 20.35 -3.33 6.90
C GLU A 245 19.92 -4.64 7.55
#